data_AF-A0A1M2ZPS2-F1
#
_entry.id   AF-A0A1M2ZPS2-F1
#
_cell.length_a   1.000
_cell.length_b   1.000
_cell.length_c   1.000
_cell.angle_alpha   90.00
_cell.angle_beta   90.00
_cell.angle_gamma   90.00
#
_symmetry.space_group_name_H-M   'P 1'
#
loop_
_entity.id
_entity.type
_entity.pdbx_description
1 polymer ?
#
loop_
_entity_poly.entity_id
_entity_poly.type
_entity_poly.pdbx_seq_one_letter_code
_entity_poly.pdbx_strand_id
1 'polypeptide(L)'
;MASLAPTTSRRALLGALTAVTAGATAPTWRTALTRVQRAYDDDPITLTRTPSGRDLSRARYRRAEEFFPTGSPHSGMDHRDFLYRAGITAQLGLSSHLLDVGFPDAWCARHIGLRVAKSLAYANATGLGHECPEMARLADVLSPYNKWNEPHLFGPSPSDRGFAPKEIETLLLALLDRVRLVTGHPQRRARIIREQRHG
;
A
#
# COMPACT_ATOMS: atom_id res chain seq x y z
N MET A 1 -34.13 55.40 16.45
CA MET A 1 -33.57 54.76 17.66
C MET A 1 -34.00 53.29 17.67
N ALA A 2 -32.98 52.43 17.82
CA ALA A 2 -32.87 50.97 17.90
C ALA A 2 -34.11 50.04 17.82
N SER A 3 -33.96 49.06 16.91
CA SER A 3 -34.67 47.78 16.78
C SER A 3 -34.11 46.76 17.77
N LEU A 4 -34.97 45.93 18.37
CA LEU A 4 -34.59 44.77 19.19
C LEU A 4 -35.11 43.49 18.53
N ALA A 5 -34.19 42.70 17.99
CA ALA A 5 -34.45 41.36 17.47
C ALA A 5 -34.43 40.32 18.61
N PRO A 6 -35.24 39.23 18.53
CA PRO A 6 -35.28 38.20 19.55
C PRO A 6 -34.10 37.23 19.42
N THR A 7 -33.36 37.08 20.52
CA THR A 7 -32.20 36.19 20.66
C THR A 7 -32.67 34.75 20.86
N THR A 8 -32.55 33.91 19.83
CA THR A 8 -32.79 32.45 19.93
C THR A 8 -31.75 31.79 20.84
N SER A 9 -32.24 31.14 21.89
CA SER A 9 -31.46 30.50 22.95
C SER A 9 -30.72 29.24 22.47
N ARG A 10 -29.41 29.19 22.74
CA ARG A 10 -28.47 28.08 22.45
C ARG A 10 -28.92 26.70 22.97
N ARG A 11 -29.89 26.63 23.89
CA ARG A 11 -30.36 25.36 24.48
C ARG A 11 -31.27 24.54 23.56
N ALA A 12 -31.92 25.17 22.56
CA ALA A 12 -32.81 24.45 21.64
C ALA A 12 -32.05 23.61 20.60
N LEU A 13 -30.77 23.90 20.35
CA LEU A 13 -29.94 23.20 19.36
C LEU A 13 -29.31 21.89 19.89
N LEU A 14 -29.31 21.65 21.21
CA LEU A 14 -28.68 20.46 21.80
C LEU A 14 -29.64 19.26 21.97
N GLY A 15 -30.94 19.45 21.73
CA GLY A 15 -31.94 18.37 21.84
C GLY A 15 -32.15 17.55 20.56
N ALA A 16 -31.54 17.93 19.43
CA ALA A 16 -31.84 17.35 18.12
C ALA A 16 -30.80 16.35 17.59
N LEU A 17 -29.89 15.84 18.43
CA LEU A 17 -28.78 14.95 18.00
C LEU A 17 -28.90 13.49 18.46
N THR A 18 -30.03 13.07 19.02
CA THR A 18 -30.23 11.67 19.45
C THR A 18 -31.14 10.91 18.50
N ALA A 19 -30.63 10.60 17.31
CA ALA A 19 -31.05 9.46 16.49
C ALA A 19 -30.08 9.26 15.32
N VAL A 20 -28.85 8.84 15.61
CA VAL A 20 -28.00 8.28 14.55
C VAL A 20 -28.31 6.79 14.45
N THR A 21 -28.91 6.46 13.32
CA THR A 21 -29.18 5.13 12.78
C THR A 21 -28.01 4.18 12.99
N ALA A 22 -28.33 2.93 13.37
CA ALA A 22 -27.39 1.82 13.51
C ALA A 22 -26.40 1.79 12.32
N GLY A 23 -25.15 2.14 12.61
CA GLY A 23 -24.08 2.16 11.62
C GLY A 23 -23.79 0.73 11.14
N ALA A 24 -23.71 0.55 9.83
CA ALA A 24 -23.06 -0.63 9.27
C ALA A 24 -21.64 -0.68 9.83
N THR A 25 -21.39 -1.60 10.77
CA THR A 25 -20.05 -1.82 11.31
C THR A 25 -19.20 -2.35 10.16
N ALA A 26 -18.24 -1.53 9.72
CA ALA A 26 -17.26 -1.96 8.74
C ALA A 26 -16.65 -3.30 9.21
N PRO A 27 -16.48 -4.29 8.31
CA PRO A 27 -15.96 -5.58 8.70
C PRO A 27 -14.64 -5.40 9.43
N THR A 28 -14.49 -6.07 10.57
CA THR A 28 -13.22 -6.06 11.29
C THR A 28 -12.10 -6.57 10.39
N TRP A 29 -10.87 -6.10 10.59
CA TRP A 29 -9.72 -6.57 9.82
C TRP A 29 -9.57 -8.10 9.80
N ARG A 30 -10.03 -8.80 10.86
CA ARG A 30 -10.07 -10.27 10.90
C ARG A 30 -11.03 -10.84 9.86
N THR A 31 -12.22 -10.26 9.75
CA THR A 31 -13.23 -10.69 8.76
C THR A 31 -12.74 -10.43 7.34
N ALA A 32 -12.12 -9.27 7.11
CA ALA A 32 -11.51 -8.93 5.83
C ALA A 32 -10.35 -9.89 5.48
N LEU A 33 -9.47 -10.20 6.44
CA LEU A 33 -8.37 -11.16 6.26
C LEU A 33 -8.88 -12.55 5.91
N THR A 34 -9.87 -13.07 6.64
CA THR A 34 -10.48 -14.39 6.33
C THR A 34 -11.11 -14.40 4.94
N ARG A 35 -11.73 -13.30 4.51
CA ARG A 35 -12.27 -13.18 3.14
C ARG A 35 -11.17 -13.29 2.09
N VAL A 36 -10.06 -12.58 2.28
CA VAL A 36 -8.91 -12.63 1.35
C VAL A 36 -8.30 -14.03 1.32
N GLN A 37 -8.14 -14.68 2.48
CA GLN A 37 -7.62 -16.05 2.56
C GLN A 37 -8.47 -17.04 1.77
N ARG A 38 -9.80 -16.98 1.91
CA ARG A 38 -10.69 -17.82 1.10
C ARG A 38 -10.63 -17.50 -0.39
N ALA A 39 -10.53 -16.21 -0.74
CA ALA A 39 -10.48 -15.80 -2.15
C ALA A 39 -9.23 -16.32 -2.88
N TYR A 40 -8.13 -16.53 -2.14
CA TYR A 40 -6.87 -17.04 -2.69
C TYR A 40 -6.55 -18.48 -2.31
N ASP A 41 -7.45 -19.17 -1.61
CA ASP A 41 -7.26 -20.53 -1.08
C ASP A 41 -5.95 -20.67 -0.27
N ASP A 42 -5.68 -19.69 0.60
CA ASP A 42 -4.50 -19.69 1.46
C ASP A 42 -4.80 -20.22 2.86
N ASP A 43 -3.77 -20.80 3.48
CA ASP A 43 -3.82 -21.26 4.86
C ASP A 43 -4.22 -20.14 5.85
N PRO A 44 -4.99 -20.47 6.89
CA PRO A 44 -5.29 -19.54 7.97
C PRO A 44 -3.98 -19.08 8.64
N ILE A 45 -4.00 -17.84 9.14
CA ILE A 45 -2.82 -17.24 9.76
C ILE A 45 -3.22 -16.40 10.97
N THR A 46 -2.43 -16.52 12.03
CA THR A 46 -2.51 -15.64 13.19
C THR A 46 -1.42 -14.60 13.08
N LEU A 47 -1.82 -13.33 13.06
CA LEU A 47 -0.86 -12.23 13.01
C LEU A 47 -0.26 -12.00 14.39
N THR A 48 1.07 -11.93 14.46
CA THR A 48 1.79 -11.64 15.71
C THR A 48 2.91 -10.66 15.42
N ARG A 49 2.81 -9.46 15.99
CA ARG A 49 3.86 -8.44 15.86
C ARG A 49 5.08 -8.87 16.66
N THR A 50 6.26 -8.77 16.04
CA THR A 50 7.54 -9.07 16.68
C THR A 50 8.55 -7.96 16.40
N PRO A 51 9.56 -7.76 17.27
CA PRO A 51 10.65 -6.82 17.00
C PRO A 51 11.38 -7.12 15.68
N SER A 52 11.69 -8.41 15.42
CA SER A 52 12.34 -8.84 14.18
C SER A 52 11.49 -8.59 12.94
N GLY A 53 10.18 -8.80 13.02
CA GLY A 53 9.24 -8.45 11.96
C GLY A 53 9.23 -6.95 11.66
N ARG A 54 9.30 -6.12 12.71
CA ARG A 54 9.39 -4.66 12.55
C ARG A 54 10.71 -4.21 11.92
N ASP A 55 11.83 -4.84 12.26
CA ASP A 55 13.13 -4.52 11.67
C ASP A 55 13.19 -4.92 10.19
N LEU A 56 12.69 -6.11 9.85
CA LEU A 56 12.54 -6.55 8.46
C LEU A 56 11.60 -5.62 7.69
N SER A 57 10.48 -5.21 8.30
CA SER A 57 9.55 -4.25 7.72
C SER A 57 10.25 -2.95 7.35
N ARG A 58 11.05 -2.39 8.26
CA ARG A 58 11.83 -1.16 8.02
C ARG A 58 12.90 -1.36 6.94
N ALA A 59 13.56 -2.51 6.91
CA ALA A 59 14.53 -2.83 5.87
C ALA A 59 13.88 -2.92 4.48
N ARG A 60 12.70 -3.52 4.38
CA ARG A 60 11.93 -3.60 3.12
C ARG A 60 11.46 -2.24 2.65
N TYR A 61 10.94 -1.40 3.55
CA TYR A 61 10.53 -0.05 3.20
C TYR A 61 11.69 0.76 2.60
N ARG A 62 12.86 0.72 3.25
CA ARG A 62 14.08 1.38 2.74
C ARG A 62 14.50 0.85 1.36
N ARG A 63 14.51 -0.47 1.17
CA ARG A 63 14.80 -1.05 -0.15
C ARG A 63 13.76 -0.65 -1.20
N ALA A 64 12.49 -0.50 -0.83
CA ALA A 64 11.45 -0.05 -1.77
C ALA A 64 11.78 1.35 -2.31
N GLU A 65 12.25 2.26 -1.45
CA GLU A 65 12.73 3.59 -1.84
C GLU A 65 13.97 3.51 -2.76
N GLU A 66 14.88 2.55 -2.51
CA GLU A 66 16.09 2.35 -3.33
C GLU A 66 15.79 1.81 -4.73
N PHE A 67 14.80 0.91 -4.84
CA PHE A 67 14.40 0.35 -6.13
C PHE A 67 13.47 1.26 -6.95
N PHE A 68 12.92 2.32 -6.32
CA PHE A 68 11.94 3.21 -6.92
C PHE A 68 12.38 3.61 -8.34
N PRO A 69 11.57 3.31 -9.37
CA PRO A 69 11.93 3.62 -10.74
C PRO A 69 11.83 5.14 -10.95
N THR A 70 12.85 5.72 -11.59
CA THR A 70 12.89 7.17 -11.87
C THR A 70 13.14 7.41 -13.34
N GLY A 71 12.42 8.36 -13.93
CA GLY A 71 12.66 8.84 -15.28
C GLY A 71 11.77 8.16 -16.31
N SER A 72 11.93 8.56 -17.56
CA SER A 72 11.15 8.03 -18.68
C SER A 72 11.97 6.95 -19.41
N PRO A 73 11.44 5.73 -19.62
CA PRO A 73 12.10 4.75 -20.46
C PRO A 73 12.15 5.24 -21.92
N HIS A 74 13.30 5.04 -22.58
CA HIS A 74 13.53 5.50 -23.96
C HIS A 74 13.45 4.36 -24.99
N SER A 75 13.45 3.11 -24.52
CA SER A 75 13.38 1.90 -25.32
C SER A 75 12.39 0.89 -24.72
N GLY A 76 12.00 -0.11 -25.51
CA GLY A 76 11.17 -1.22 -24.99
C GLY A 76 11.88 -2.04 -23.91
N MET A 77 13.22 -2.16 -23.96
CA MET A 77 14.01 -2.82 -22.92
C MET A 77 14.02 -1.98 -21.63
N ASP A 78 14.18 -0.67 -21.75
CA ASP A 78 14.13 0.28 -20.63
C ASP A 78 12.75 0.25 -19.96
N HIS A 79 11.67 0.15 -20.74
CA HIS A 79 10.31 0.10 -20.22
C HIS A 79 10.05 -1.18 -19.42
N ARG A 80 10.61 -2.30 -19.86
CA ARG A 80 10.52 -3.57 -19.14
C ARG A 80 11.29 -3.55 -17.82
N ASP A 81 12.52 -3.02 -17.83
CA ASP A 81 13.29 -2.81 -16.59
C ASP A 81 12.55 -1.86 -15.63
N PHE A 82 11.98 -0.77 -16.17
CA PHE A 82 11.16 0.16 -15.42
C PHE A 82 9.98 -0.55 -14.72
N LEU A 83 9.23 -1.40 -15.43
CA LEU A 83 8.11 -2.16 -14.87
C LEU A 83 8.57 -3.24 -13.88
N TYR A 84 9.73 -3.86 -14.11
CA TYR A 84 10.31 -4.82 -13.17
C TYR A 84 10.67 -4.13 -11.84
N ARG A 85 11.34 -2.98 -11.91
CA ARG A 85 11.66 -2.14 -10.75
C ARG A 85 10.42 -1.63 -10.05
N ALA A 86 9.41 -1.19 -10.80
CA ALA A 86 8.10 -0.79 -10.26
C ALA A 86 7.46 -1.92 -9.43
N GLY A 87 7.50 -3.15 -9.96
CA GLY A 87 7.01 -4.34 -9.26
C GLY A 87 7.79 -4.66 -7.98
N ILE A 88 9.12 -4.57 -8.02
CA ILE A 88 9.98 -4.73 -6.82
C ILE A 88 9.62 -3.67 -5.77
N THR A 89 9.52 -2.40 -6.15
CA THR A 89 9.16 -1.31 -5.24
C THR A 89 7.80 -1.53 -4.59
N ALA A 90 6.76 -1.86 -5.38
CA ALA A 90 5.43 -2.14 -4.86
C ALA A 90 5.45 -3.35 -3.90
N GLN A 91 6.10 -4.45 -4.29
CA GLN A 91 6.16 -5.65 -3.46
C GLN A 91 6.90 -5.41 -2.15
N LEU A 92 8.02 -4.71 -2.17
CA LEU A 92 8.79 -4.37 -0.96
C LEU A 92 8.00 -3.43 -0.04
N GLY A 93 7.31 -2.43 -0.60
CA GLY A 93 6.45 -1.54 0.17
C GLY A 93 5.29 -2.28 0.84
N LEU A 94 4.57 -3.12 0.09
CA LEU A 94 3.44 -3.88 0.62
C LEU A 94 3.88 -4.92 1.65
N SER A 95 4.95 -5.67 1.37
CA SER A 95 5.48 -6.65 2.32
C SER A 95 6.12 -6.00 3.56
N SER A 96 6.56 -4.74 3.49
CA SER A 96 6.89 -3.96 4.68
C SER A 96 5.68 -3.81 5.60
N HIS A 97 4.53 -3.39 5.09
CA HIS A 97 3.29 -3.31 5.87
C HIS A 97 2.91 -4.66 6.47
N LEU A 98 2.92 -5.73 5.66
CA LEU A 98 2.54 -7.08 6.12
C LEU A 98 3.42 -7.57 7.28
N LEU A 99 4.73 -7.36 7.21
CA LEU A 99 5.63 -7.69 8.31
C LEU A 99 5.35 -6.84 9.57
N ASP A 100 5.03 -5.56 9.41
CA ASP A 100 4.72 -4.66 10.55
C ASP A 100 3.44 -5.05 11.28
N VAL A 101 2.42 -5.53 10.56
CA VAL A 101 1.18 -6.02 11.16
C VAL A 101 1.29 -7.46 11.70
N GLY A 102 2.39 -8.17 11.41
CA GLY A 102 2.73 -9.43 12.05
C GLY A 102 2.59 -10.69 11.18
N PHE A 103 2.62 -10.56 9.85
CA PHE A 103 2.79 -11.74 8.99
C PHE A 103 4.21 -12.30 9.13
N PRO A 104 4.38 -13.63 9.31
CA PRO A 104 5.67 -14.28 9.21
C PRO A 104 6.24 -14.18 7.80
N ASP A 105 7.55 -13.94 7.70
CA ASP A 105 8.16 -13.72 6.39
C ASP A 105 8.08 -14.94 5.47
N ALA A 106 8.32 -16.13 6.04
CA ALA A 106 8.20 -17.39 5.31
C ALA A 106 6.79 -17.63 4.78
N TRP A 107 5.76 -17.17 5.51
CA TRP A 107 4.38 -17.26 5.06
C TRP A 107 4.14 -16.33 3.86
N CYS A 108 4.59 -15.07 3.94
CA CYS A 108 4.53 -14.14 2.82
C CYS A 108 5.23 -14.69 1.57
N ALA A 109 6.42 -15.27 1.72
CA ALA A 109 7.17 -15.86 0.62
C ALA A 109 6.41 -17.01 -0.06
N ARG A 110 5.81 -17.90 0.74
CA ARG A 110 5.06 -19.06 0.24
C ARG A 110 3.72 -18.68 -0.40
N HIS A 111 2.94 -17.83 0.27
CA HIS A 111 1.54 -17.58 -0.08
C HIS A 111 1.38 -16.36 -0.98
N ILE A 112 2.19 -15.32 -0.84
CA ILE A 112 2.10 -14.11 -1.66
C ILE A 112 3.11 -14.18 -2.81
N GLY A 113 4.38 -14.41 -2.48
CA GLY A 113 5.48 -14.48 -3.45
C GLY A 113 5.64 -13.17 -4.23
N LEU A 114 5.64 -13.26 -5.56
CA LEU A 114 5.88 -12.13 -6.48
C LEU A 114 4.59 -11.43 -6.92
N ARG A 115 3.44 -11.74 -6.29
CA ARG A 115 2.11 -11.30 -6.71
C ARG A 115 1.72 -9.99 -6.00
N VAL A 116 1.99 -8.86 -6.66
CA VAL A 116 1.71 -7.50 -6.14
C VAL A 116 0.24 -7.29 -5.80
N ALA A 117 -0.69 -7.73 -6.67
CA ALA A 117 -2.14 -7.61 -6.45
C ALA A 117 -2.60 -8.38 -5.20
N LYS A 118 -2.08 -9.60 -5.01
CA LYS A 118 -2.34 -10.39 -3.81
C LYS A 118 -1.78 -9.70 -2.56
N SER A 119 -0.56 -9.19 -2.64
CA SER A 119 0.07 -8.41 -1.57
C SER A 119 -0.76 -7.18 -1.17
N LEU A 120 -1.29 -6.44 -2.14
CA LEU A 120 -2.15 -5.27 -1.93
C LEU A 120 -3.48 -5.66 -1.25
N ALA A 121 -4.11 -6.75 -1.68
CA ALA A 121 -5.33 -7.25 -1.06
C ALA A 121 -5.13 -7.60 0.42
N TYR A 122 -4.05 -8.33 0.74
CA TYR A 122 -3.70 -8.64 2.13
C TYR A 122 -3.37 -7.39 2.94
N ALA A 123 -2.64 -6.44 2.37
CA ALA A 123 -2.28 -5.21 3.06
C ALA A 123 -3.53 -4.36 3.37
N ASN A 124 -4.45 -4.21 2.42
CA ASN A 124 -5.71 -3.49 2.62
C ASN A 124 -6.60 -4.18 3.66
N ALA A 125 -6.73 -5.51 3.60
CA ALA A 125 -7.50 -6.28 4.58
C ALA A 125 -6.97 -6.17 6.02
N THR A 126 -5.69 -5.81 6.18
CA THR A 126 -5.00 -5.67 7.46
C THR A 126 -4.70 -4.22 7.83
N GLY A 127 -5.41 -3.27 7.22
CA GLY A 127 -5.44 -1.87 7.66
C GLY A 127 -4.57 -0.90 6.89
N LEU A 128 -3.97 -1.30 5.75
CA LEU A 128 -3.32 -0.32 4.87
C LEU A 128 -4.32 0.71 4.35
N GLY A 129 -5.53 0.28 3.96
CA GLY A 129 -6.61 1.15 3.49
C GLY A 129 -6.23 1.96 2.24
N HIS A 130 -5.46 1.39 1.33
CA HIS A 130 -5.08 1.97 0.04
C HIS A 130 -5.99 1.40 -1.07
N GLU A 131 -7.26 1.78 -1.06
CA GLU A 131 -8.30 1.28 -1.97
C GLU A 131 -8.43 2.12 -3.26
N CYS A 132 -7.29 2.49 -3.86
CA CYS A 132 -7.25 3.22 -5.12
C CYS A 132 -7.47 2.25 -6.30
N PRO A 133 -8.51 2.44 -7.15
CA PRO A 133 -8.77 1.57 -8.30
C PRO A 133 -7.60 1.50 -9.29
N GLU A 134 -6.92 2.61 -9.53
CA GLU A 134 -5.78 2.71 -10.43
C GLU A 134 -4.58 1.94 -9.89
N MET A 135 -4.33 2.00 -8.57
CA MET A 135 -3.30 1.18 -7.92
C MET A 135 -3.65 -0.31 -7.99
N ALA A 136 -4.93 -0.69 -7.85
CA ALA A 136 -5.35 -2.07 -8.04
C ALA A 136 -5.09 -2.54 -9.48
N ARG A 137 -5.44 -1.73 -10.49
CA ARG A 137 -5.14 -2.02 -11.90
C ARG A 137 -3.63 -2.15 -12.14
N LEU A 138 -2.82 -1.26 -11.56
CA LEU A 138 -1.36 -1.33 -11.66
C LEU A 138 -0.82 -2.59 -10.98
N ALA A 139 -1.34 -2.95 -9.80
CA ALA A 139 -0.93 -4.14 -9.08
C ALA A 139 -1.21 -5.42 -9.90
N ASP A 140 -2.33 -5.49 -10.63
CA ASP A 140 -2.62 -6.57 -11.56
C ASP A 140 -1.60 -6.62 -12.71
N VAL A 141 -1.29 -5.46 -13.31
CA VAL A 141 -0.28 -5.34 -14.38
C VAL A 141 1.09 -5.79 -13.88
N LEU A 142 1.47 -5.42 -12.65
CA LEU A 142 2.74 -5.81 -12.05
C LEU A 142 2.75 -7.25 -11.52
N SER A 143 1.65 -8.01 -11.57
CA SER A 143 1.59 -9.36 -11.01
C SER A 143 1.76 -10.48 -12.06
N PRO A 144 2.58 -11.52 -11.80
CA PRO A 144 3.75 -11.47 -10.92
C PRO A 144 4.84 -10.59 -11.55
N TYR A 145 5.66 -9.91 -10.75
CA TYR A 145 6.52 -8.86 -11.29
C TYR A 145 7.74 -9.37 -12.08
N ASN A 146 8.18 -10.61 -11.85
CA ASN A 146 9.30 -11.22 -12.59
C ASN A 146 9.05 -11.36 -14.09
N LYS A 147 7.78 -11.39 -14.55
CA LYS A 147 7.44 -11.46 -15.97
C LYS A 147 8.04 -10.30 -16.78
N TRP A 148 8.32 -9.18 -16.14
CA TRP A 148 8.94 -8.03 -16.79
C TRP A 148 10.45 -8.21 -17.04
N ASN A 149 11.12 -9.10 -16.29
CA ASN A 149 12.54 -9.44 -16.44
C ASN A 149 12.79 -10.69 -17.31
N GLU A 150 11.78 -11.52 -17.57
CA GLU A 150 11.93 -12.79 -18.29
C GLU A 150 12.13 -12.61 -19.81
N PRO A 151 13.12 -13.24 -20.46
CA PRO A 151 13.25 -13.21 -21.91
C PRO A 151 12.01 -13.84 -22.57
N HIS A 152 11.14 -13.01 -23.16
CA HIS A 152 9.99 -13.47 -23.95
C HIS A 152 10.47 -13.90 -25.34
N LEU A 153 11.14 -15.06 -25.39
CA LEU A 153 11.70 -15.61 -26.63
C LEU A 153 10.59 -16.11 -27.58
N PHE A 154 9.44 -16.51 -27.02
CA PHE A 154 8.29 -17.00 -27.77
C PHE A 154 7.00 -16.51 -27.10
N GLY A 155 6.19 -15.72 -27.82
CA GLY A 155 4.89 -15.20 -27.35
C GLY A 155 4.82 -13.67 -27.31
N PRO A 156 3.60 -13.10 -27.17
CA PRO A 156 3.42 -11.66 -27.08
C PRO A 156 3.96 -11.13 -25.75
N SER A 157 4.62 -9.97 -25.80
CA SER A 157 5.05 -9.25 -24.60
C SER A 157 3.86 -8.99 -23.66
N PRO A 158 4.04 -9.07 -22.34
CA PRO A 158 2.99 -8.74 -21.38
C PRO A 158 2.48 -7.30 -21.61
N SER A 159 1.17 -7.12 -21.57
CA SER A 159 0.55 -5.79 -21.71
C SER A 159 0.70 -5.00 -20.40
N ASP A 160 1.16 -3.76 -20.52
CA ASP A 160 1.16 -2.77 -19.44
C ASP A 160 -0.20 -2.06 -19.30
N ARG A 161 -1.20 -2.43 -20.11
CA ARG A 161 -2.53 -1.81 -20.18
C ARG A 161 -2.51 -0.29 -20.38
N GLY A 162 -1.46 0.25 -20.99
CA GLY A 162 -1.35 1.66 -21.37
C GLY A 162 -0.95 2.62 -20.25
N PHE A 163 -0.40 2.13 -19.13
CA PHE A 163 0.09 2.99 -18.05
C PHE A 163 1.26 3.87 -18.52
N ALA A 164 1.13 5.18 -18.34
CA ALA A 164 2.25 6.09 -18.58
C ALA A 164 3.30 5.97 -17.46
N PRO A 165 4.62 6.07 -17.74
CA PRO A 165 5.66 6.00 -16.70
C PRO A 165 5.42 6.97 -15.54
N LYS A 166 4.97 8.19 -15.82
CA LYS A 166 4.68 9.20 -14.80
C LYS A 166 3.47 8.83 -13.93
N GLU A 167 2.48 8.15 -14.49
CA GLU A 167 1.33 7.64 -13.75
C GLU A 167 1.77 6.55 -12.76
N ILE A 168 2.63 5.64 -13.21
CA ILE A 168 3.22 4.59 -12.37
C ILE A 168 4.03 5.21 -11.22
N GLU A 169 4.90 6.17 -11.50
CA GLU A 169 5.65 6.88 -10.45
C GLU A 169 4.72 7.48 -9.40
N THR A 170 3.67 8.18 -9.83
CA THR A 170 2.68 8.81 -8.92
C THR A 170 1.97 7.77 -8.06
N LEU A 171 1.52 6.66 -8.64
CA LEU A 171 0.85 5.58 -7.91
C LEU A 171 1.78 4.92 -6.89
N LEU A 172 3.04 4.65 -7.27
CA LEU A 172 4.04 4.09 -6.36
C LEU A 172 4.39 5.04 -5.22
N LEU A 173 4.50 6.34 -5.49
CA LEU A 173 4.72 7.35 -4.44
C LEU A 173 3.57 7.36 -3.45
N ALA A 174 2.32 7.38 -3.94
CA ALA A 174 1.14 7.35 -3.08
C ALA A 174 1.06 6.07 -2.24
N LEU A 175 1.44 4.92 -2.81
CA LEU A 175 1.52 3.65 -2.09
C LEU A 175 2.59 3.71 -0.98
N LEU A 176 3.81 4.12 -1.28
CA LEU A 176 4.89 4.20 -0.29
C LEU A 176 4.59 5.21 0.81
N ASP A 177 4.03 6.38 0.47
CA ASP A 177 3.59 7.35 1.47
C ASP A 177 2.51 6.78 2.38
N ARG A 178 1.56 6.00 1.83
CA ARG A 178 0.55 5.35 2.66
C ARG A 178 1.14 4.29 3.58
N VAL A 179 2.04 3.44 3.09
CA VAL A 179 2.76 2.45 3.91
C VAL A 179 3.52 3.14 5.03
N ARG A 180 4.22 4.24 4.71
CA ARG A 180 4.98 5.05 5.67
C ARG A 180 4.10 5.59 6.78
N LEU A 181 2.95 6.17 6.42
CA LEU A 181 1.99 6.73 7.36
C LEU A 181 1.45 5.67 8.33
N VAL A 182 1.15 4.46 7.83
CA VAL A 182 0.56 3.38 8.65
C VAL A 182 1.60 2.69 9.55
N THR A 183 2.81 2.49 9.05
CA THR A 183 3.89 1.79 9.79
C THR A 183 4.74 2.71 10.68
N GLY A 184 4.73 4.01 10.41
CA GLY A 184 5.56 5.01 11.10
C GLY A 184 7.05 4.93 10.71
N HIS A 185 7.39 4.34 9.56
CA HIS A 185 8.78 4.29 9.11
C HIS A 185 9.32 5.70 8.79
N PRO A 186 10.58 6.02 9.14
CA PRO A 186 11.19 7.29 8.80
C PRO A 186 11.57 7.32 7.31
N GLN A 187 11.35 8.46 6.67
CA GLN A 187 11.78 8.70 5.29
C GLN A 187 13.29 8.98 5.25
N ARG A 188 14.01 8.41 4.27
CA ARG A 188 15.47 8.59 4.13
C ARG A 188 15.88 10.07 4.11
N ARG A 189 15.09 10.93 3.43
CA ARG A 189 15.33 12.39 3.34
C ARG A 189 15.24 13.12 4.69
N ALA A 190 14.37 12.69 5.60
CA ALA A 190 14.22 13.34 6.91
C ALA A 190 15.37 12.98 7.86
N ARG A 191 16.00 11.80 7.68
CA ARG A 191 17.12 11.34 8.51
C ARG A 191 18.43 12.08 8.20
N ILE A 192 18.75 12.29 6.93
CA ILE A 192 19.96 13.02 6.51
C ILE A 192 19.95 14.47 7.05
N ILE A 193 18.80 15.14 7.04
CA ILE A 193 18.65 16.51 7.57
C ILE A 193 18.83 16.57 9.11
N ARG A 194 18.44 15.52 9.84
CA ARG A 194 18.67 15.44 11.30
C ARG A 194 20.14 15.15 11.63
N GLU A 195 20.79 14.27 10.86
CA GLU A 195 22.20 13.93 11.05
C GLU A 195 23.11 15.13 10.71
N GLN A 196 22.75 15.98 9.74
CA GLN A 196 23.48 17.21 9.41
C GLN A 196 23.27 18.37 10.40
N ARG A 197 22.24 18.33 11.25
CA ARG A 197 21.98 19.39 12.25
C ARG A 197 22.63 19.13 13.61
N HIS A 198 23.20 17.95 13.81
CA HIS A 198 23.82 17.52 15.07
C HIS A 198 25.26 17.01 14.86
N GLY A 199 25.85 17.28 13.70
CA GLY A 199 27.26 17.03 13.37
C GLY A 199 28.03 18.33 13.24
#